data_AF-A0A954B3K4-F1
#
_entry.id   AF-A0A954B3K4-F1
#
_cell.length_a   1.000
_cell.length_b   1.000
_cell.length_c   1.000
_cell.angle_alpha   90.00
_cell.angle_beta   90.00
_cell.angle_gamma   90.00
#
_symmetry.space_group_name_H-M   'P 1'
#
loop_
_entity.id
_entity.type
_entity.pdbx_description
1 polymer ?
#
loop_
_entity_poly.entity_id
_entity_poly.type
_entity_poly.pdbx_seq_one_letter_code
_entity_poly.pdbx_strand_id
1 'polypeptide(L)'
;MGGVFTGRESGRQIAGPLGIINVSGQVANGALSGGGPDTTLMDRLGFLALSLLNLAAVLSVAVGIVNLLPIPILDGGHLLFYGIEGARGGKPLPPSAQEWAYRAGFAVMASLFLFATWNDITRLFPGAQ
;
A
#
# COMPACT_ATOMS: atom_id res chain seq x y z
N MET A 1 18.23 -15.57 -5.18
CA MET A 1 18.27 -14.22 -5.81
C MET A 1 18.63 -14.34 -7.29
N GLY A 2 17.77 -14.96 -8.11
CA GLY A 2 18.06 -15.18 -9.55
C GLY A 2 16.83 -15.29 -10.46
N GLY A 3 15.62 -15.38 -9.88
CA GLY A 3 14.36 -15.42 -10.62
C GLY A 3 13.83 -14.05 -11.08
N VAL A 4 14.26 -12.96 -10.43
CA VAL A 4 13.81 -11.59 -10.73
C VAL A 4 14.35 -11.09 -12.08
N PHE A 5 15.54 -11.57 -12.50
CA PHE A 5 16.15 -11.20 -13.78
C PHE A 5 15.76 -12.11 -14.96
N THR A 6 15.01 -13.19 -14.71
CA THR A 6 14.61 -14.17 -15.75
C THR A 6 13.16 -14.01 -16.20
N GLY A 7 12.45 -12.97 -15.75
CA GLY A 7 11.07 -12.67 -16.17
C GLY A 7 10.03 -13.69 -15.73
N ARG A 8 10.38 -14.64 -14.84
CA ARG A 8 9.46 -15.67 -14.33
C ARG A 8 8.78 -15.30 -13.02
N GLU A 9 9.32 -14.34 -12.28
CA GLU A 9 8.64 -13.76 -11.12
C GLU A 9 7.74 -12.62 -11.62
N SER A 10 6.53 -13.03 -11.95
CA SER A 10 5.44 -12.19 -12.44
C SER A 10 5.25 -10.97 -11.50
N GLY A 11 4.85 -9.83 -12.07
CA GLY A 11 4.26 -8.68 -11.35
C GLY A 11 3.01 -9.01 -10.49
N ARG A 12 2.80 -10.30 -10.21
CA ARG A 12 1.92 -10.94 -9.24
C ARG A 12 2.27 -10.64 -7.77
N GLN A 13 3.50 -10.22 -7.47
CA GLN A 13 3.89 -9.91 -6.08
C GLN A 13 3.43 -8.54 -5.60
N ILE A 14 2.94 -7.66 -6.49
CA ILE A 14 2.27 -6.44 -6.06
C ILE A 14 0.88 -6.86 -5.59
N ALA A 15 0.66 -6.83 -4.27
CA ALA A 15 -0.66 -7.06 -3.68
C ALA A 15 -1.52 -5.81 -3.91
N GLY A 16 -2.57 -5.93 -4.72
CA GLY A 16 -3.58 -4.90 -4.80
C GLY A 16 -4.53 -4.94 -3.60
N PRO A 17 -5.57 -4.09 -3.58
CA PRO A 17 -6.54 -4.03 -2.49
C PRO A 17 -7.14 -5.38 -2.10
N LEU A 18 -7.41 -6.25 -3.07
CA LEU A 18 -7.96 -7.59 -2.80
C LEU A 18 -6.92 -8.53 -2.18
N GLY A 19 -5.64 -8.36 -2.54
CA GLY A 19 -4.53 -9.07 -1.92
C GLY A 19 -4.40 -8.75 -0.42
N ILE A 20 -4.56 -7.48 -0.05
CA ILE A 20 -4.50 -7.04 1.36
C ILE A 20 -5.66 -7.65 2.17
N ILE A 21 -6.86 -7.70 1.60
CA ILE A 21 -8.02 -8.35 2.25
C ILE A 21 -7.72 -9.84 2.49
N ASN A 22 -7.16 -10.54 1.50
CA ASN A 22 -6.81 -11.95 1.63
C ASN A 22 -5.72 -12.19 2.69
N VAL A 23 -4.68 -11.35 2.72
CA VAL A 23 -3.62 -11.44 3.75
C VAL A 23 -4.20 -11.19 5.14
N SER A 24 -5.06 -10.18 5.27
CA SER A 24 -5.73 -9.85 6.54
C SER A 24 -6.60 -11.01 7.02
N GLY A 25 -7.35 -11.64 6.11
CA GLY A 25 -8.13 -12.85 6.38
C GLY A 25 -7.25 -14.02 6.79
N GLN A 26 -6.10 -14.24 6.14
CA GLN A 26 -5.17 -15.31 6.51
C GLN A 26 -4.57 -15.09 7.90
N VAL A 27 -4.16 -13.85 8.23
CA VAL A 27 -3.64 -13.50 9.56
C VAL A 27 -4.70 -13.71 10.64
N ALA A 28 -5.94 -13.26 10.40
CA ALA A 28 -7.04 -13.44 11.34
C ALA A 28 -7.40 -14.92 11.54
N ASN A 29 -7.57 -15.68 10.45
CA ASN A 29 -7.89 -17.11 10.54
C ASN A 29 -6.74 -17.90 11.16
N GLY A 30 -5.49 -17.58 10.83
CA GLY A 30 -4.31 -18.21 11.42
C GLY A 30 -4.24 -18.00 12.94
N ALA A 31 -4.53 -16.78 13.40
CA ALA A 31 -4.59 -16.46 14.83
C ALA A 31 -5.75 -17.16 15.55
N LEU A 32 -6.90 -17.34 14.88
CA LEU A 32 -8.06 -18.04 15.44
C LEU A 32 -7.90 -19.57 15.43
N SER A 33 -7.24 -20.13 14.41
CA SER A 33 -7.01 -21.58 14.28
C SER A 33 -5.79 -22.07 15.05
N GLY A 34 -4.86 -21.17 15.40
CA GLY A 34 -3.67 -21.49 16.17
C GLY A 34 -4.00 -21.79 17.64
N GLY A 35 -3.52 -22.93 18.14
CA GLY A 35 -3.66 -23.29 19.56
C GLY A 35 -3.76 -24.79 19.80
N GLY A 36 -3.19 -25.25 20.92
CA GLY A 36 -3.35 -26.63 21.40
C GLY A 36 -4.72 -26.87 22.06
N PRO A 37 -5.01 -28.12 22.48
CA PRO A 37 -6.27 -28.49 23.13
C PRO A 37 -6.64 -27.61 24.35
N ASP A 38 -5.63 -27.07 25.04
CA ASP A 38 -5.78 -26.28 26.27
C ASP A 38 -5.91 -24.77 26.03
N THR A 39 -6.02 -24.31 24.78
CA THR A 39 -6.14 -22.88 24.46
C THR A 39 -7.54 -22.36 24.78
N THR A 40 -7.61 -21.38 25.69
CA THR A 40 -8.85 -20.77 26.11
C THR A 40 -9.36 -19.76 25.08
N LEU A 41 -10.62 -19.34 25.19
CA LEU A 41 -11.16 -18.26 24.35
C LEU A 41 -10.38 -16.96 24.54
N MET A 42 -9.91 -16.67 25.77
CA MET A 42 -9.13 -15.46 26.04
C MET A 42 -7.78 -15.50 25.33
N ASP A 43 -7.12 -16.67 25.29
CA ASP A 43 -5.85 -16.82 24.58
C ASP A 43 -6.02 -16.59 23.07
N ARG A 44 -7.09 -17.12 22.47
CA ARG A 44 -7.41 -16.93 21.05
C ARG A 44 -7.69 -15.48 20.71
N LEU A 45 -8.44 -14.77 21.55
CA LEU A 45 -8.69 -13.33 21.38
C LEU A 45 -7.41 -12.52 21.55
N GLY A 46 -6.54 -12.91 22.50
CA GLY A 46 -5.22 -12.32 22.68
C GLY A 46 -4.34 -12.46 21.43
N PHE A 47 -4.23 -13.68 20.89
CA PHE A 47 -3.46 -13.94 19.67
C PHE A 47 -4.02 -13.21 18.45
N LEU A 48 -5.35 -13.17 18.30
CA LEU A 48 -6.00 -12.41 17.24
C LEU A 48 -5.65 -10.93 17.33
N ALA A 49 -5.82 -10.33 18.51
CA ALA A 49 -5.54 -8.92 18.73
C ALA A 49 -4.07 -8.58 18.42
N LEU A 50 -3.14 -9.39 18.92
CA LEU A 50 -1.70 -9.18 18.67
C LEU A 50 -1.35 -9.30 17.19
N SER A 51 -1.91 -10.29 16.49
CA SER A 51 -1.64 -10.54 15.08
C SER A 51 -2.20 -9.43 14.18
N LEU A 52 -3.42 -8.96 14.46
CA LEU A 52 -4.02 -7.84 13.73
C LEU A 52 -3.32 -6.52 14.05
N LEU A 53 -2.89 -6.31 15.30
CA LEU A 53 -2.10 -5.13 15.67
C LEU A 53 -0.77 -5.12 14.94
N ASN A 54 -0.10 -6.27 14.82
CA ASN A 54 1.14 -6.39 14.05
C ASN A 54 0.92 -6.07 12.57
N LEU A 55 -0.12 -6.65 11.96
CA LEU A 55 -0.49 -6.35 10.58
C LEU A 55 -0.79 -4.86 10.38
N ALA A 56 -1.58 -4.27 11.28
CA ALA A 56 -1.91 -2.85 11.25
C ALA A 56 -0.66 -1.97 11.39
N ALA A 57 0.29 -2.35 12.24
CA ALA A 57 1.55 -1.63 12.39
C ALA A 57 2.37 -1.67 11.08
N VAL A 58 2.49 -2.84 10.45
CA VAL A 58 3.22 -2.97 9.18
C VAL A 58 2.53 -2.17 8.06
N LEU A 59 1.21 -2.28 7.93
CA LEU A 59 0.45 -1.51 6.94
C LEU A 59 0.54 0.00 7.20
N SER A 60 0.46 0.42 8.47
CA SER A 60 0.59 1.83 8.86
C SER A 60 1.95 2.40 8.49
N VAL A 61 3.04 1.65 8.72
CA VAL A 61 4.38 2.07 8.31
C VAL A 61 4.47 2.15 6.78
N ALA A 62 3.94 1.17 6.06
CA ALA A 62 3.95 1.18 4.59
C ALA A 62 3.18 2.38 4.02
N VAL A 63 1.97 2.65 4.51
CA VAL A 63 1.16 3.81 4.09
C VAL A 63 1.84 5.12 4.50
N GLY A 64 2.41 5.18 5.70
CA GLY A 64 3.18 6.35 6.15
C GLY A 64 4.36 6.67 5.23
N ILE A 65 5.12 5.67 4.80
CA ILE A 65 6.22 5.84 3.84
C ILE A 65 5.68 6.34 2.49
N VAL A 66 4.58 5.77 1.98
CA VAL A 66 3.96 6.21 0.73
C VAL A 66 3.48 7.66 0.83
N ASN A 67 2.84 8.04 1.93
CA ASN A 67 2.37 9.41 2.14
C ASN A 67 3.51 10.43 2.20
N LEU A 68 4.73 10.04 2.57
CA LEU A 68 5.91 10.91 2.56
C LEU A 68 6.57 11.05 1.19
N LEU A 69 6.14 10.29 0.18
CA LEU A 69 6.67 10.44 -1.17
C LEU A 69 6.37 11.84 -1.72
N PRO A 70 7.25 12.38 -2.58
CA PRO A 70 7.11 13.72 -3.17
C PRO A 70 6.07 13.73 -4.30
N ILE A 71 4.85 13.29 -4.00
CA ILE A 71 3.71 13.26 -4.92
C ILE A 71 2.74 14.34 -4.47
N PRO A 72 2.39 15.33 -5.32
CA PRO A 72 1.59 16.51 -4.95
C PRO A 72 0.28 16.22 -4.20
N ILE A 73 -0.40 15.11 -4.52
CA ILE A 73 -1.68 14.73 -3.91
C ILE A 73 -1.54 14.03 -2.54
N LEU A 74 -0.31 13.66 -2.16
CA LEU A 74 0.02 13.05 -0.86
C LEU A 74 0.60 14.10 0.10
N ASP A 75 0.65 13.78 1.39
CA ASP A 75 1.17 14.68 2.44
C ASP A 75 2.61 15.17 2.15
N GLY A 76 3.46 14.30 1.59
CA GLY A 76 4.83 14.60 1.16
C GLY A 76 4.93 15.53 -0.04
N GLY A 77 3.86 15.72 -0.81
CA GLY A 77 3.78 16.72 -1.88
C GLY A 77 3.87 18.15 -1.35
N HIS A 78 3.29 18.41 -0.17
CA HIS A 78 3.44 19.71 0.49
C HIS A 78 4.87 19.93 0.97
N LEU A 79 5.50 18.90 1.54
CA LEU A 79 6.92 18.95 1.93
C LEU A 79 7.82 19.22 0.72
N LEU A 80 7.52 18.61 -0.44
CA LEU A 80 8.21 18.91 -1.69
C LEU A 80 8.07 20.39 -2.07
N PHE A 81 6.85 20.93 -2.05
CA PHE A 81 6.63 22.34 -2.39
C PHE A 81 7.38 23.27 -1.44
N TYR A 82 7.30 23.04 -0.12
CA TYR A 82 8.06 23.83 0.86
C TYR A 82 9.58 23.70 0.67
N GLY A 83 10.08 22.51 0.31
CA GLY A 83 11.49 22.32 -0.03
C GLY A 83 11.92 23.15 -1.25
N ILE A 84 11.10 23.16 -2.30
CA ILE A 84 11.34 23.96 -3.51
C ILE A 84 11.26 25.46 -3.20
N GLU A 85 10.27 25.90 -2.42
CA GLU A 85 10.12 27.30 -2.00
C GLU A 85 11.32 27.75 -1.16
N GLY A 86 11.75 26.92 -0.20
CA GLY A 86 12.97 27.15 0.59
C GLY A 86 14.20 27.31 -0.28
N ALA A 87 14.40 26.41 -1.25
CA ALA A 87 15.51 26.48 -2.21
C ALA A 87 15.43 27.72 -3.14
N ARG A 88 14.23 28.22 -3.43
CA ARG A 88 13.97 29.43 -4.24
C ARG A 88 14.01 30.75 -3.43
N GLY A 89 14.34 30.70 -2.15
CA GLY A 89 14.40 31.87 -1.28
C GLY A 89 13.03 32.30 -0.71
N GLY A 90 12.17 31.34 -0.41
CA GLY A 90 10.86 31.56 0.22
C GLY A 90 9.75 32.04 -0.72
N LYS A 91 10.00 32.01 -2.03
CA LYS A 91 9.01 32.45 -3.03
C LYS A 91 8.05 31.30 -3.35
N PRO A 92 6.73 31.48 -3.16
CA PRO A 92 5.76 30.44 -3.42
C PRO A 92 5.78 30.01 -4.88
N LEU A 93 5.46 28.73 -5.15
CA LEU A 93 5.31 28.27 -6.52
C LEU A 93 4.15 29.00 -7.21
N PRO A 94 4.28 29.33 -8.51
CA PRO A 94 3.18 29.92 -9.24
C PRO A 94 1.99 28.94 -9.27
N PRO A 95 0.73 29.42 -9.14
CA PRO A 95 -0.46 28.57 -9.08
C PRO A 95 -0.57 27.60 -10.27
N SER A 96 -0.15 28.04 -11.46
CA SER A 96 -0.14 27.20 -12.66
C SER A 96 0.79 25.99 -12.56
N ALA A 97 1.96 26.13 -11.93
CA ALA A 97 2.88 25.01 -11.73
C ALA A 97 2.33 24.01 -10.70
N GLN A 98 1.70 24.52 -9.65
CA GLN A 98 1.07 23.68 -8.63
C GLN A 98 -0.11 22.90 -9.21
N GLU A 99 -0.94 23.55 -10.03
CA GLU A 99 -2.04 22.91 -10.75
C GLU A 99 -1.55 21.78 -11.67
N TRP A 100 -0.50 22.03 -12.47
CA TRP A 100 0.10 20.99 -13.31
C TRP A 100 0.67 19.83 -12.48
N ALA A 101 1.31 20.12 -11.34
CA ALA A 101 1.83 19.10 -10.43
C ALA A 101 0.69 18.23 -9.86
N TYR A 102 -0.40 18.83 -9.39
CA TYR A 102 -1.58 18.09 -8.90
C TYR A 102 -2.22 17.24 -9.99
N ARG A 103 -2.41 17.78 -11.20
CA ARG A 103 -2.97 17.04 -12.33
C ARG A 103 -2.11 15.84 -12.71
N ALA A 104 -0.79 16.02 -12.78
CA ALA A 104 0.16 14.94 -13.06
C ALA A 104 0.16 13.89 -11.93
N GLY A 105 0.21 14.33 -10.66
CA GLY A 105 0.15 13.44 -9.51
C GLY A 105 -1.14 12.61 -9.47
N PHE A 106 -2.28 13.25 -9.72
CA PHE A 106 -3.57 12.57 -9.84
C PHE A 106 -3.58 11.55 -10.97
N ALA A 107 -3.11 11.93 -12.17
CA ALA A 107 -3.07 11.01 -13.32
C ALA A 107 -2.21 9.76 -13.04
N VAL A 108 -1.06 9.92 -12.38
CA VAL A 108 -0.19 8.80 -11.98
C VAL A 108 -0.90 7.92 -10.95
N MET A 109 -1.50 8.50 -9.90
CA MET A 109 -2.21 7.74 -8.87
C MET A 109 -3.43 7.01 -9.43
N ALA A 110 -4.24 7.68 -10.25
CA ALA A 110 -5.39 7.07 -10.92
C ALA A 110 -4.95 5.92 -11.83
N SER A 111 -3.87 6.10 -12.59
CA SER A 111 -3.32 5.05 -13.46
C SER A 111 -2.85 3.84 -12.65
N LEU A 112 -2.16 4.07 -11.54
CA LEU A 112 -1.69 3.00 -10.65
C LEU A 112 -2.85 2.28 -9.95
N PHE A 113 -3.86 3.02 -9.51
CA PHE A 113 -5.07 2.45 -8.93
C PHE A 113 -5.78 1.55 -9.95
N LEU A 114 -6.05 2.06 -11.16
CA LEU A 114 -6.66 1.29 -12.24
C LEU A 114 -5.84 0.05 -12.60
N PHE A 115 -4.51 0.20 -12.71
CA PHE A 115 -3.61 -0.91 -12.98
C PHE A 115 -3.65 -1.98 -11.89
N ALA A 116 -3.61 -1.59 -10.61
CA ALA A 116 -3.67 -2.50 -9.48
C ALA A 116 -5.03 -3.22 -9.42
N THR A 117 -6.14 -2.49 -9.59
CA THR A 117 -7.48 -3.08 -9.64
C THR A 117 -7.64 -4.04 -10.82
N TRP A 118 -7.14 -3.69 -12.00
CA TRP A 118 -7.16 -4.57 -13.17
C TRP A 118 -6.36 -5.86 -12.92
N ASN A 119 -5.17 -5.73 -12.32
CA ASN A 119 -4.34 -6.87 -11.94
C ASN A 119 -5.04 -7.77 -10.91
N ASP A 120 -5.77 -7.20 -9.95
CA ASP A 120 -6.53 -7.98 -8.97
C ASP A 120 -7.72 -8.71 -9.63
N ILE A 121 -8.48 -8.04 -10.51
CA ILE A 121 -9.61 -8.63 -11.24
C ILE A 121 -9.15 -9.79 -12.11
N THR A 122 -8.08 -9.63 -12.88
CA THR A 122 -7.57 -10.70 -13.75
C THR A 122 -7.09 -11.92 -12.96
N ARG A 123 -6.63 -11.75 -11.71
CA ARG A 123 -6.31 -12.87 -10.81
C ARG A 123 -7.55 -13.61 -10.29
N LEU A 124 -8.68 -12.94 -10.14
CA LEU A 124 -9.93 -13.54 -9.66
C LEU A 124 -10.66 -14.36 -10.72
N PHE A 125 -10.33 -14.20 -12.01
CA PHE A 125 -10.93 -14.96 -13.12
C PHE A 125 -9.87 -15.80 -13.87
N PRO A 126 -9.41 -16.94 -13.31
CA PRO A 126 -8.40 -17.79 -13.94
C PRO A 126 -8.81 -18.45 -15.27
N GLY A 127 -10.09 -18.40 -15.65
CA GLY A 127 -10.66 -19.10 -16.82
C GLY A 127 -10.66 -18.32 -18.14
N ALA A 128 -10.05 -17.13 -18.21
CA ALA A 128 -9.91 -16.34 -19.44
C ALA A 128 -8.48 -16.40 -20.03
N GLN A 129 -7.80 -17.53 -19.83
CA GLN A 129 -6.53 -17.87 -20.47
C GLN A 129 -6.57 -19.31 -20.96
#